data_AF-A5N0W4-F1
#
_entry.id   AF-A5N0W4-F1
#
_cell.length_a   1.000
_cell.length_b   1.000
_cell.length_c   1.000
_cell.angle_alpha   90.00
_cell.angle_beta   90.00
_cell.angle_gamma   90.00
#
_symmetry.space_group_name_H-M   'P 1'
#
loop_
_entity.id
_entity.type
_entity.pdbx_description
1 polymer ?
#
loop_
_entity_poly.entity_id
_entity_poly.type
_entity_poly.pdbx_seq_one_letter_code
_entity_poly.pdbx_strand_id
1 'polypeptide(L)'
;MKLNIRRLTIIPLNLEQFKVLFDVIYMTEVVKSMCQWALSDKKVLRVIAGTDKNNIASQRVLKKCSFIIYDEDHENYLWQLNNKLS
;
A
#
# COMPACT_ATOMS: atom_id res chain seq x y z
N MET A 1 -3.19 -17.96 21.43
CA MET A 1 -2.36 -16.76 21.24
C MET A 1 -3.26 -15.63 20.72
N LYS A 2 -3.60 -14.65 21.55
CA LYS A 2 -4.51 -13.54 21.17
C LYS A 2 -3.76 -12.53 20.31
N LEU A 3 -3.94 -12.58 18.99
CA LEU A 3 -3.53 -11.50 18.10
C LEU A 3 -4.53 -10.35 18.24
N ASN A 4 -4.28 -9.48 19.21
CA ASN A 4 -5.03 -8.23 19.41
C ASN A 4 -4.51 -7.18 18.41
N ILE A 5 -4.73 -7.41 17.12
CA ILE A 5 -4.37 -6.50 16.04
C ILE A 5 -5.56 -5.55 15.87
N ARG A 6 -5.50 -4.39 16.52
CA ARG A 6 -6.47 -3.30 16.32
C ARG A 6 -6.38 -2.84 14.86
N ARG A 7 -7.25 -3.41 14.02
CA ARG A 7 -7.56 -3.07 12.62
C ARG A 7 -6.36 -2.69 11.75
N LEU A 8 -5.66 -3.72 11.27
CA LEU A 8 -4.92 -3.61 10.00
C LEU A 8 -5.95 -3.75 8.88
N THR A 9 -6.43 -2.64 8.31
CA THR A 9 -7.28 -2.70 7.11
C THR A 9 -6.37 -2.98 5.91
N ILE A 10 -6.08 -4.26 5.68
CA ILE A 10 -5.63 -4.71 4.37
C ILE A 10 -6.84 -4.51 3.47
N ILE A 11 -6.80 -3.55 2.54
CA ILE A 11 -7.78 -3.50 1.46
C ILE A 11 -7.27 -4.51 0.43
N PRO A 12 -7.86 -5.71 0.31
CA PRO A 12 -7.45 -6.65 -0.70
C PRO A 12 -8.04 -6.16 -2.02
N LEU A 13 -7.32 -5.30 -2.74
CA LEU A 13 -7.66 -5.02 -4.12
C LEU A 13 -7.31 -6.27 -4.92
N ASN A 14 -8.33 -6.98 -5.38
CA ASN A 14 -8.12 -8.08 -6.33
C ASN A 14 -7.72 -7.50 -7.70
N LEU A 15 -7.02 -8.29 -8.51
CA LEU A 15 -6.50 -7.88 -9.84
C LEU A 15 -7.57 -7.32 -10.77
N GLU A 16 -8.82 -7.77 -10.61
CA GLU A 16 -9.99 -7.32 -11.38
C GLU A 16 -10.36 -5.85 -11.06
N GLN A 17 -10.36 -5.45 -9.78
CA GLN A 17 -10.61 -4.06 -9.38
C GLN A 17 -9.48 -3.10 -9.81
N PHE A 18 -8.25 -3.61 -9.90
CA PHE A 18 -7.08 -2.85 -10.35
C PHE A 18 -7.12 -2.56 -11.86
N LYS A 19 -7.79 -3.41 -12.65
CA LYS A 19 -7.85 -3.31 -14.12
C LYS A 19 -8.83 -2.25 -14.64
N VAL A 20 -9.77 -1.80 -13.81
CA VAL A 20 -10.72 -0.72 -14.16
C VAL A 20 -10.05 0.66 -14.15
N LEU A 21 -8.88 0.78 -13.52
CA LEU A 21 -8.21 2.05 -13.25
C LEU A 21 -6.93 2.23 -14.11
N PHE A 22 -6.93 1.63 -15.30
CA PHE A 22 -5.73 1.29 -16.07
C PHE A 22 -5.19 2.41 -16.98
N ASP A 23 -5.26 3.67 -16.57
CA ASP A 23 -4.42 4.71 -17.17
C ASP A 23 -3.42 5.20 -16.13
N VAL A 24 -2.14 5.00 -16.43
CA VAL A 24 -0.95 5.03 -15.54
C VAL A 24 -0.82 6.31 -14.67
N ILE A 25 -1.54 7.37 -15.02
CA ILE A 25 -1.59 8.64 -14.27
C ILE A 25 -2.57 8.55 -13.08
N TYR A 26 -3.69 7.85 -13.22
CA TYR A 26 -4.72 7.76 -12.17
C TYR A 26 -4.34 6.83 -11.03
N MET A 27 -3.59 5.76 -11.30
CA MET A 27 -3.19 4.80 -10.25
C MET A 27 -2.40 5.45 -9.13
N THR A 28 -1.50 6.39 -9.45
CA THR A 28 -0.70 7.08 -8.42
C THR A 28 -1.60 7.94 -7.53
N GLU A 29 -2.52 8.69 -8.12
CA GLU A 29 -3.43 9.54 -7.34
C GLU A 29 -4.46 8.74 -6.56
N VAL A 30 -4.99 7.65 -7.10
CA VAL A 30 -5.92 6.80 -6.35
C VAL A 30 -5.23 6.10 -5.19
N VAL A 31 -4.04 5.52 -5.38
CA VAL A 31 -3.27 4.94 -4.28
C VAL A 31 -2.96 6.00 -3.22
N LYS A 32 -2.61 7.22 -3.63
CA LYS A 32 -2.35 8.33 -2.71
C LYS A 32 -3.59 8.75 -1.94
N SER A 33 -4.75 8.92 -2.59
CA SER A 33 -6.01 9.27 -1.92
C SER A 33 -6.48 8.18 -0.96
N MET A 34 -6.35 6.90 -1.34
CA MET A 34 -6.65 5.78 -0.45
C MET A 34 -5.75 5.77 0.78
N CYS A 35 -4.45 6.02 0.61
CA CYS A 35 -3.51 6.11 1.72
C CYS A 35 -3.79 7.31 2.62
N GLN A 36 -4.10 8.48 2.05
CA GLN A 36 -4.47 9.67 2.81
C GLN A 36 -5.74 9.43 3.65
N TRP A 37 -6.75 8.81 3.05
CA TRP A 37 -7.97 8.45 3.77
C TRP A 37 -7.67 7.45 4.91
N ALA A 38 -6.91 6.39 4.64
CA ALA A 38 -6.57 5.39 5.65
C ALA A 38 -5.77 6.00 6.82
N LEU A 39 -4.78 6.86 6.51
CA LEU A 39 -3.93 7.51 7.53
C LEU A 39 -4.62 8.66 8.26
N SER A 40 -5.77 9.16 7.76
CA SER A 40 -6.57 10.16 8.47
C SER A 40 -7.19 9.63 9.77
N ASP A 41 -7.38 8.31 9.89
CA ASP A 41 -7.71 7.68 11.16
C ASP A 41 -6.44 7.59 12.03
N LYS A 42 -6.41 8.33 13.14
CA LYS A 42 -5.30 8.35 14.11
C LYS A 42 -4.97 6.98 14.70
N LYS A 43 -5.86 5.98 14.55
CA LYS A 43 -5.62 4.59 14.99
C LYS A 43 -4.80 3.79 13.97
N VAL A 44 -4.68 4.26 12.73
CA VAL A 44 -3.89 3.62 11.68
C VAL A 44 -2.44 4.09 11.81
N LEU A 45 -1.54 3.14 12.11
CA LEU A 45 -0.12 3.41 12.31
C LEU A 45 0.67 3.42 11.00
N ARG A 46 0.34 2.48 10.09
CA ARG A 46 1.01 2.33 8.80
C ARG A 46 0.12 1.58 7.81
N VAL A 47 0.33 1.83 6.53
CA VAL A 47 -0.26 1.08 5.41
C VAL A 47 0.80 0.13 4.86
N ILE A 48 0.39 -1.08 4.50
CA ILE A 48 1.27 -2.12 3.95
C ILE A 48 0.80 -2.56 2.58
N ALA A 49 1.75 -2.74 1.66
CA ALA A 49 1.53 -3.24 0.32
C ALA A 49 2.60 -4.27 -0.05
N GLY A 50 2.23 -5.25 -0.88
CA GLY A 50 3.15 -6.24 -1.44
C GLY A 50 3.25 -6.10 -2.95
N THR A 51 4.43 -6.33 -3.50
CA THR A 51 4.62 -6.44 -4.96
C THR A 51 5.56 -7.59 -5.28
N ASP A 52 5.25 -8.35 -6.33
CA ASP A 52 6.23 -9.23 -6.98
C ASP A 52 7.48 -8.41 -7.38
N LYS A 53 8.67 -9.00 -7.24
CA LYS A 53 9.95 -8.35 -7.53
C LYS A 53 10.08 -7.91 -9.00
N ASN A 54 9.37 -8.56 -9.91
CA ASN A 54 9.31 -8.23 -11.34
C ASN A 54 8.22 -7.22 -11.68
N ASN A 55 7.30 -6.89 -10.75
CA ASN A 55 6.23 -5.91 -11.00
C ASN A 55 6.72 -4.46 -10.84
N ILE A 56 7.58 -4.03 -11.77
CA ILE A 56 8.22 -2.70 -11.77
C ILE A 56 7.19 -1.56 -11.82
N ALA A 57 6.04 -1.77 -12.47
CA ALA A 57 4.99 -0.76 -12.58
C ALA A 57 4.39 -0.41 -11.21
N SER A 58 3.96 -1.42 -10.44
CA SER A 58 3.43 -1.21 -9.08
C SER A 58 4.49 -0.63 -8.14
N GLN A 59 5.74 -1.08 -8.26
CA GLN A 59 6.84 -0.54 -7.46
C GLN A 59 7.07 0.96 -7.73
N ARG A 60 6.94 1.42 -8.98
CA ARG A 60 7.02 2.85 -9.32
C ARG A 60 5.87 3.65 -8.70
N VAL A 61 4.66 3.11 -8.69
CA VAL A 61 3.50 3.75 -8.04
C VAL A 61 3.75 3.89 -6.54
N LEU A 62 4.15 2.81 -5.86
CA LEU A 62 4.41 2.84 -4.42
C LEU A 62 5.53 3.82 -4.04
N LYS A 63 6.62 3.87 -4.82
CA LYS A 63 7.69 4.87 -4.65
C LYS A 63 7.18 6.31 -4.79
N LYS A 64 6.35 6.60 -5.80
CA LYS A 64 5.71 7.92 -5.96
C LYS A 64 4.80 8.28 -4.79
N CYS A 65 4.17 7.28 -4.17
CA CYS A 65 3.34 7.45 -2.97
C CYS A 65 4.15 7.44 -1.65
N SER A 66 5.48 7.57 -1.69
CA SER A 66 6.37 7.63 -0.51
C SER A 66 6.39 6.36 0.35
N PHE A 67 6.04 5.20 -0.22
CA PHE A 67 6.28 3.93 0.43
C PHE A 67 7.78 3.60 0.43
N ILE A 68 8.23 2.93 1.48
CA ILE A 68 9.58 2.36 1.60
C ILE A 68 9.48 0.84 1.76
N ILE A 69 10.47 0.10 1.25
CA ILE A 69 10.57 -1.33 1.52
C ILE A 69 10.98 -1.51 2.98
N TYR A 70 10.30 -2.41 3.70
CA TYR A 70 10.64 -2.74 5.10
C TYR A 70 10.92 -4.22 5.32
N ASP A 71 10.56 -5.07 4.35
CA ASP A 71 10.81 -6.51 4.39
C ASP A 71 10.72 -7.07 2.95
N GLU A 72 11.25 -8.27 2.73
CA GLU A 72 11.19 -8.98 1.46
C GLU A 72 11.31 -10.49 1.63
N ASP A 73 10.74 -11.23 0.68
CA ASP A 73 10.99 -12.67 0.54
C ASP A 73 11.63 -12.98 -0.82
N HIS A 74 11.62 -14.25 -1.24
CA HIS A 74 12.24 -14.65 -2.50
C HIS A 74 11.53 -14.11 -3.75
N GLU A 75 10.24 -13.78 -3.65
CA GLU A 75 9.37 -13.40 -4.76
C GLU A 75 8.81 -11.98 -4.63
N ASN A 76 8.74 -11.42 -3.43
CA ASN A 76 8.02 -10.19 -3.12
C ASN A 76 8.83 -9.17 -2.34
N TYR A 77 8.53 -7.90 -2.59
CA TYR A 77 8.86 -6.78 -1.70
C TYR A 77 7.64 -6.41 -0.86
N LEU A 78 7.86 -6.18 0.44
CA LEU A 78 6.87 -5.61 1.35
C LEU A 78 7.20 -4.14 1.62
N TRP A 79 6.21 -3.30 1.36
CA TRP A 79 6.28 -1.85 1.40
C TRP A 79 5.48 -1.32 2.57
N GLN A 80 5.96 -0.23 3.18
CA GLN A 80 5.22 0.50 4.21
C GLN A 80 5.17 2.00 3.95
N LEU A 81 4.04 2.59 4.32
CA LEU A 81 3.85 4.03 4.45
C LEU A 81 3.39 4.31 5.88
N ASN A 82 4.21 5.02 6.65
CA ASN A 82 3.94 5.33 8.04
C ASN A 82 3.02 6.54 8.17
N ASN A 83 2.14 6.52 9.17
CA ASN A 83 1.43 7.72 9.56
C ASN A 83 2.44 8.72 10.12
N LYS A 84 2.49 9.92 9.56
CA LYS A 84 3.25 11.02 10.17
C LYS A 84 2.42 11.47 11.36
N LEU A 85 2.62 10.81 12.50
CA LEU A 85 2.13 11.30 13.78
C LEU A 85 2.71 12.71 13.95
N SER A 86 1.84 13.72 13.83
CA SER A 86 2.12 15.12 14.15
C SER A 86 2.38 15.28 15.63
#